data_AF-A0A2E0Q3Z6-F1
#
_entry.id   AF-A0A2E0Q3Z6-F1
#
_cell.length_a   1.000
_cell.length_b   1.000
_cell.length_c   1.000
_cell.angle_alpha   90.00
_cell.angle_beta   90.00
_cell.angle_gamma   90.00
#
_symmetry.space_group_name_H-M   'P 1'
#
loop_
_entity.id
_entity.type
_entity.pdbx_description
1 polymer ?
#
loop_
_entity_poly.entity_id
_entity_poly.type
_entity_poly.pdbx_seq_one_letter_code
_entity_poly.pdbx_strand_id
1 'polypeptide(L)'
;MAAIVWLLDWLDYRRAIHDRSGELYVLAVAVIFALLGGWLALRLIPRPATGTFVANEAALRQLRISAREREVLALLAKGATNKGIARTLEISPNTVKTHVASLYAKLEASNRTQAVAQARALSILP
;
A
#
# COMPACT_ATOMS: atom_id res chain seq x y z
N MET A 1 51.77 -34.30 -38.61
CA MET A 1 51.92 -32.93 -38.03
C MET A 1 50.61 -32.15 -38.05
N ALA A 2 49.95 -31.96 -39.20
CA ALA A 2 48.71 -31.18 -39.29
C ALA A 2 47.52 -31.72 -38.46
N ALA A 3 47.35 -33.04 -38.38
CA ALA A 3 46.25 -33.65 -37.62
C ALA A 3 46.36 -33.41 -36.10
N ILE A 4 47.58 -33.30 -35.58
CA ILE A 4 47.83 -33.04 -34.15
C ILE A 4 47.54 -31.57 -33.85
N VAL A 5 47.91 -30.65 -34.74
CA VAL A 5 47.60 -29.22 -34.61
C VAL A 5 46.09 -28.99 -34.62
N TRP A 6 45.36 -29.66 -35.52
CA TRP A 6 43.90 -29.53 -35.60
C TRP A 6 43.17 -30.12 -34.39
N LEU A 7 43.70 -31.20 -33.82
CA LEU A 7 43.18 -31.82 -32.60
C LEU A 7 43.40 -30.93 -31.36
N LEU A 8 44.54 -30.24 -31.29
CA LEU A 8 44.85 -29.28 -30.23
C LEU A 8 43.95 -28.03 -30.34
N ASP A 9 43.71 -27.53 -31.55
CA ASP A 9 42.78 -26.42 -31.81
C ASP A 9 41.33 -26.79 -31.44
N TRP A 10 40.90 -28.03 -31.65
CA TRP A 10 39.57 -28.49 -31.26
C TRP A 10 39.42 -28.62 -29.73
N LEU A 11 40.47 -29.07 -29.05
CA LEU A 11 40.52 -29.13 -27.59
C LEU A 11 40.56 -27.74 -26.96
N ASP A 12 41.27 -26.80 -27.59
CA ASP A 12 41.30 -25.41 -27.17
C ASP A 12 40.03 -24.65 -27.55
N TYR A 13 39.32 -25.01 -28.63
CA TYR A 13 37.98 -24.48 -28.91
C TYR A 13 36.98 -24.90 -27.82
N ARG A 14 37.07 -26.15 -27.36
CA ARG A 14 36.25 -26.67 -26.27
C ARG A 14 36.63 -26.07 -24.91
N ARG A 15 37.91 -25.69 -24.71
CA ARG A 15 38.38 -24.96 -23.51
C ARG A 15 38.13 -23.46 -23.57
N ALA A 16 38.19 -22.82 -24.74
CA ALA A 16 37.91 -21.40 -24.92
C ALA A 16 36.41 -21.08 -24.77
N ILE A 17 35.56 -22.04 -25.15
CA ILE A 17 34.13 -22.02 -24.77
C ILE A 17 33.97 -22.14 -23.25
N HIS A 18 34.91 -22.78 -22.54
CA HIS A 18 34.89 -22.96 -21.08
C HIS A 18 35.59 -21.82 -20.31
N ASP A 19 36.60 -21.14 -20.85
CA ASP A 19 37.32 -20.07 -20.14
C ASP A 19 36.48 -18.78 -20.02
N ARG A 20 35.50 -18.60 -20.93
CA ARG A 20 34.48 -17.54 -20.88
C ARG A 20 33.10 -18.02 -20.42
N SER A 21 32.98 -19.29 -20.03
CA SER A 21 31.69 -19.90 -19.67
C SER A 21 31.14 -19.35 -18.36
N GLY A 22 31.99 -19.08 -17.36
CA GLY A 22 31.55 -18.56 -16.07
C GLY A 22 30.82 -17.22 -16.17
N GLU A 23 31.35 -16.28 -16.95
CA GLU A 23 30.75 -14.96 -17.16
C GLU A 23 29.37 -15.05 -17.82
N LEU A 24 29.25 -15.89 -18.85
CA LEU A 24 27.98 -16.09 -19.55
C LEU A 24 26.93 -16.77 -18.66
N TYR A 25 27.31 -17.75 -17.84
CA TYR A 25 26.40 -18.39 -16.89
C TYR A 25 25.93 -17.42 -15.80
N VAL A 26 26.85 -16.63 -15.23
CA VAL A 26 26.51 -15.63 -14.20
C VAL A 26 25.56 -14.57 -14.78
N LEU A 27 25.81 -14.10 -16.01
CA LEU A 27 24.93 -13.16 -16.69
C LEU A 27 23.55 -13.77 -16.98
N ALA A 28 23.48 -15.02 -17.44
CA ALA A 28 22.19 -15.68 -17.69
C ALA A 28 21.37 -15.83 -16.40
N VAL A 29 22.00 -16.24 -15.31
CA VAL A 29 21.34 -16.36 -13.99
C VAL A 29 20.88 -14.99 -13.49
N ALA A 30 21.72 -13.95 -13.61
CA ALA A 30 21.36 -12.60 -13.20
C ALA A 30 20.16 -12.05 -13.99
N VAL A 31 20.12 -12.29 -15.31
CA VAL A 31 18.98 -11.88 -16.16
C VAL A 31 17.71 -12.62 -15.76
N ILE A 32 17.77 -13.94 -15.55
CA ILE A 32 16.61 -14.72 -15.09
C ILE A 32 16.11 -14.20 -13.74
N PHE A 33 17.01 -13.94 -12.79
CA PHE A 33 16.64 -13.45 -11.46
C PHE A 33 16.04 -12.04 -11.51
N ALA A 34 16.58 -11.16 -12.35
CA ALA A 34 16.05 -9.81 -12.56
C ALA A 34 14.68 -9.82 -13.24
N LEU A 35 14.50 -10.67 -14.26
CA LEU A 35 13.22 -10.84 -14.94
C LEU A 35 12.17 -11.46 -14.03
N LEU A 36 12.53 -12.51 -13.29
CA LEU A 36 11.64 -13.19 -12.34
C LEU A 36 11.26 -12.25 -11.18
N GLY A 37 12.24 -11.56 -10.60
CA GLY A 37 12.03 -10.58 -9.53
C GLY A 37 11.19 -9.39 -9.98
N GLY A 38 11.48 -8.82 -11.15
CA GLY A 38 10.70 -7.73 -11.74
C GLY A 38 9.27 -8.14 -12.07
N TRP A 39 9.08 -9.32 -12.68
CA TRP A 39 7.75 -9.87 -12.99
C TRP A 39 6.94 -10.16 -11.71
N LEU A 40 7.58 -10.74 -10.69
CA LEU A 40 6.95 -11.04 -9.42
C LEU A 40 6.61 -9.77 -8.63
N ALA A 41 7.50 -8.77 -8.63
CA ALA A 41 7.24 -7.47 -8.03
C ALA A 41 6.03 -6.78 -8.68
N LEU A 42 5.97 -6.75 -10.01
CA LEU A 42 4.82 -6.17 -10.72
C LEU A 42 3.51 -6.94 -10.49
N ARG A 43 3.57 -8.24 -10.19
CA ARG A 43 2.38 -9.05 -9.85
C ARG A 43 1.93 -8.91 -8.41
N LEU A 44 2.85 -8.70 -7.47
CA LEU A 44 2.54 -8.69 -6.04
C LEU A 44 2.27 -7.28 -5.50
N ILE A 45 2.77 -6.23 -6.16
CA ILE A 45 2.48 -4.86 -5.75
C ILE A 45 1.01 -4.56 -6.10
N PRO A 46 0.11 -4.43 -5.10
CA PRO A 46 -1.23 -3.95 -5.36
C PRO A 46 -1.07 -2.54 -5.93
N ARG A 47 -1.63 -2.29 -7.12
CA ARG A 47 -1.70 -0.91 -7.63
C ARG A 47 -2.33 -0.08 -6.52
N PRO A 48 -1.66 0.98 -6.02
CA PRO A 48 -2.28 1.86 -5.04
C PRO A 48 -3.61 2.27 -5.64
N ALA A 49 -4.69 2.01 -4.90
CA ALA A 49 -6.02 2.37 -5.32
C ALA A 49 -6.09 3.91 -5.31
N THR A 50 -5.62 4.53 -6.40
CA THR A 50 -5.85 5.94 -6.72
C THR A 50 -7.28 6.13 -7.22
N GLY A 51 -8.22 5.34 -6.69
CA GLY A 51 -9.63 5.66 -6.78
C GLY A 51 -9.85 6.82 -5.82
N THR A 52 -10.34 7.95 -6.31
CA THR A 52 -10.90 8.97 -5.43
C THR A 52 -12.02 8.32 -4.66
N PHE A 53 -11.78 8.02 -3.38
CA PHE A 53 -12.83 7.53 -2.50
C PHE A 53 -13.98 8.54 -2.52
N VAL A 54 -15.12 8.14 -3.08
CA VAL A 54 -16.33 8.97 -3.11
C VAL A 54 -17.13 8.61 -1.88
N ALA A 55 -17.11 9.49 -0.88
CA ALA A 55 -17.88 9.30 0.33
C ALA A 55 -19.38 9.20 0.00
N ASN A 56 -20.09 8.32 0.69
CA ASN A 56 -21.53 8.16 0.55
C ASN A 56 -22.26 9.38 1.14
N GLU A 57 -22.46 10.40 0.30
CA GLU A 57 -23.16 11.64 0.66
C GLU A 57 -24.61 11.40 1.09
N ALA A 58 -25.27 10.33 0.59
CA ALA A 58 -26.62 9.97 1.02
C ALA A 58 -26.63 9.47 2.47
N ALA A 59 -25.68 8.61 2.84
CA ALA A 59 -25.53 8.16 4.24
C ALA A 59 -25.20 9.33 5.18
N LEU A 60 -24.32 10.24 4.77
CA LEU A 60 -24.01 11.46 5.54
C LEU A 60 -25.25 12.31 5.81
N ARG A 61 -26.10 12.52 4.79
CA ARG A 61 -27.36 13.27 4.92
C ARG A 61 -28.38 12.54 5.80
N GLN A 62 -28.50 11.22 5.64
CA GLN A 62 -29.43 10.40 6.43
C GLN A 62 -29.08 10.43 7.92
N LEU A 63 -27.80 10.29 8.27
CA LEU A 63 -27.32 10.38 9.65
C LEU A 63 -27.19 11.83 10.15
N ARG A 64 -27.44 12.84 9.29
CA ARG A 64 -27.27 14.27 9.60
C ARG A 64 -25.87 14.58 10.15
N ILE A 65 -24.84 13.96 9.57
CA ILE A 65 -23.45 14.21 9.93
C ILE A 65 -23.01 15.53 9.29
N SER A 66 -22.61 16.49 10.12
CA SER A 66 -22.11 17.78 9.68
C SER A 66 -20.70 17.68 9.09
N ALA A 67 -20.30 18.70 8.32
CA ALA A 67 -18.94 18.79 7.77
C ALA A 67 -17.86 18.68 8.87
N ARG A 68 -18.10 19.32 10.03
CA ARG A 68 -17.16 19.30 11.15
C ARG A 68 -17.07 17.94 11.83
N GLU A 69 -18.20 17.26 11.98
CA GLU A 69 -18.21 15.88 12.48
C GLU A 69 -17.50 14.93 11.50
N ARG A 70 -17.67 15.11 10.19
CA ARG A 70 -16.94 14.32 9.18
C ARG A 70 -15.42 14.50 9.30
N GLU A 71 -14.95 15.73 9.52
CA GLU A 71 -13.51 16.00 9.75
C GLU A 71 -13.00 15.32 11.02
N VAL A 72 -13.76 15.42 12.12
CA VAL A 72 -13.43 14.72 13.38
C VAL A 72 -13.38 13.21 13.15
N LEU A 73 -14.36 12.64 12.43
CA LEU A 73 -14.42 11.21 12.11
C LEU A 73 -13.23 10.75 11.26
N ALA A 74 -12.80 11.54 10.28
CA ALA A 74 -11.62 11.25 9.48
C ALA A 74 -10.34 11.24 10.32
N LEU A 75 -10.19 12.18 11.26
CA LEU A 75 -9.04 12.19 12.17
C LEU A 75 -9.11 11.06 13.21
N LEU A 76 -10.32 10.66 13.63
CA LEU A 76 -10.51 9.47 14.47
C LEU A 76 -10.04 8.20 13.76
N ALA A 77 -10.37 8.05 12.47
CA ALA A 77 -9.94 6.92 11.65
C ALA A 77 -8.41 6.85 11.47
N LYS A 78 -7.75 8.02 11.44
CA LYS A 78 -6.28 8.13 11.40
C LYS A 78 -5.59 7.87 12.75
N GLY A 79 -6.33 7.53 13.81
CA GLY A 79 -5.76 7.26 15.13
C GLY A 79 -5.43 8.50 15.96
N ALA A 80 -5.83 9.71 15.55
CA ALA A 80 -5.54 10.93 16.30
C ALA A 80 -6.22 10.97 17.68
N THR A 81 -5.51 11.40 18.72
CA THR A 81 -6.10 11.61 20.06
C THR A 81 -7.03 12.83 20.07
N ASN A 82 -7.97 12.94 21.00
CA ASN A 82 -8.86 14.12 21.08
C ASN A 82 -8.08 15.44 21.21
N LYS A 83 -6.92 15.42 21.90
CA LYS A 83 -6.00 16.57 21.96
C LYS A 83 -5.31 16.85 20.62
N GLY A 84 -4.98 15.81 19.86
CA GLY A 84 -4.44 15.93 18.50
C GLY A 84 -5.48 16.52 17.55
N ILE A 85 -6.70 16.01 17.58
CA ILE A 85 -7.84 16.52 16.78
C ILE A 85 -8.10 17.99 17.10
N ALA A 86 -8.12 18.35 18.40
CA ALA A 86 -8.28 19.72 18.85
C ALA A 86 -7.23 20.66 18.25
N ARG A 87 -5.96 20.23 18.21
CA ARG A 87 -4.87 20.99 17.58
C ARG A 87 -5.04 21.10 16.07
N THR A 88 -5.36 20.00 15.39
CA THR A 88 -5.52 19.99 13.93
C THR A 88 -6.69 20.85 13.47
N LEU A 89 -7.78 20.87 14.23
CA LEU A 89 -8.99 21.61 13.89
C LEU A 89 -9.05 22.99 14.54
N GLU A 90 -8.03 23.41 15.31
CA GLU A 90 -7.98 24.68 16.03
C GLU A 90 -9.19 24.92 16.95
N ILE A 91 -9.62 23.89 17.67
CA ILE A 91 -10.75 23.95 18.61
C ILE A 91 -10.38 23.39 19.99
N SER A 92 -11.22 23.64 20.99
CA SER A 92 -10.96 23.10 22.33
C SER A 92 -11.10 21.56 22.37
N PRO A 93 -10.31 20.85 23.20
CA PRO A 93 -10.51 19.42 23.43
C PRO A 93 -11.90 19.06 23.96
N ASN A 94 -12.57 19.99 24.64
CA ASN A 94 -13.93 19.80 25.13
C ASN A 94 -14.93 19.79 23.95
N THR A 95 -14.77 20.72 23.01
CA THR A 95 -15.57 20.78 21.78
C THR A 95 -15.41 19.50 20.95
N VAL A 96 -14.19 18.96 20.86
CA VAL A 96 -13.95 17.65 20.22
C VAL A 96 -14.75 16.55 20.92
N LYS A 97 -14.75 16.48 22.26
CA LYS A 97 -15.54 15.46 22.99
C LYS A 97 -17.03 15.57 22.67
N THR A 98 -17.57 16.78 22.56
CA THR A 98 -18.97 17.00 22.17
C THR A 98 -19.26 16.49 20.76
N HIS A 99 -18.38 16.78 19.79
CA HIS A 99 -18.52 16.25 18.43
C HIS A 99 -18.41 14.72 18.39
N VAL A 100 -17.48 14.13 19.14
CA VAL A 100 -17.32 12.67 19.24
C VAL A 100 -18.56 12.01 19.85
N ALA A 101 -19.11 12.58 20.92
CA ALA A 101 -20.34 12.06 21.54
C ALA A 101 -21.54 12.12 20.57
N SER A 102 -21.67 13.23 19.82
CA SER A 102 -22.72 13.38 18.81
C SER A 102 -22.54 12.38 17.66
N LEU A 103 -21.30 12.15 17.22
CA LEU A 103 -20.97 11.12 16.22
C LEU A 103 -21.33 9.72 16.68
N TYR A 104 -21.01 9.37 17.92
CA TYR A 104 -21.32 8.06 18.49
C TYR A 104 -22.82 7.82 18.56
N ALA A 105 -23.58 8.84 18.97
CA ALA A 105 -25.04 8.77 18.95
C ALA A 105 -25.60 8.57 17.53
N LYS A 106 -25.07 9.30 16.54
CA LYS A 106 -25.53 9.20 15.13
C LYS A 106 -25.15 7.89 14.45
N LEU A 107 -23.96 7.37 14.74
CA LEU A 107 -23.43 6.11 14.17
C LEU A 107 -23.82 4.87 14.98
N GLU A 108 -24.62 5.04 16.05
CA GLU A 108 -25.00 3.97 16.98
C GLU A 108 -23.79 3.20 17.53
N ALA A 109 -22.69 3.92 17.79
CA ALA A 109 -21.43 3.36 18.23
C ALA A 109 -21.18 3.61 19.71
N SER A 110 -20.74 2.60 20.45
CA SER A 110 -20.40 2.74 21.88
C SER A 110 -18.93 3.12 22.11
N ASN A 111 -18.07 2.92 21.11
CA ASN A 111 -16.64 3.20 21.22
C ASN A 111 -16.04 3.65 19.88
N ARG A 112 -14.79 4.14 19.96
CA ARG A 112 -14.04 4.67 18.81
C ARG A 112 -13.94 3.67 17.67
N THR A 113 -13.62 2.42 17.99
CA THR A 113 -13.42 1.36 17.00
C THR A 113 -14.72 1.06 16.27
N GLN A 114 -15.83 0.94 17.00
CA GLN A 114 -17.16 0.75 16.42
C GLN A 114 -17.58 1.93 15.54
N ALA A 115 -17.32 3.17 15.96
CA ALA A 115 -17.67 4.34 15.16
C ALA A 115 -16.92 4.36 13.82
N VAL A 116 -15.64 4.02 13.82
CA VAL A 116 -14.84 3.91 12.59
C VAL A 116 -15.30 2.73 11.74
N ALA A 117 -15.62 1.59 12.36
CA ALA A 117 -16.13 0.42 11.66
C ALA A 117 -17.47 0.72 10.96
N GLN A 118 -18.42 1.36 11.63
CA GLN A 118 -19.70 1.73 11.01
C GLN A 118 -19.55 2.79 9.93
N ALA A 119 -18.68 3.77 10.14
CA ALA A 119 -18.39 4.75 9.10
C ALA A 119 -17.80 4.10 7.82
N ARG A 120 -16.99 3.04 7.96
CA ARG A 120 -16.51 2.24 6.81
C ARG A 120 -17.61 1.39 6.19
N ALA A 121 -18.43 0.73 6.99
CA ALA A 121 -19.56 -0.08 6.52
C ALA A 121 -20.56 0.75 5.70
N LEU A 122 -20.76 2.01 6.08
CA LEU A 122 -21.61 2.97 5.38
C LEU A 122 -20.92 3.67 4.19
N SER A 123 -19.66 3.33 3.91
CA SER A 123 -18.82 3.98 2.90
C SER A 123 -18.71 5.50 3.08
N ILE A 124 -18.67 5.96 4.34
CA ILE A 124 -18.36 7.35 4.72
C ILE A 124 -16.84 7.54 4.84
N LEU A 125 -16.13 6.49 5.23
CA LEU A 125 -14.67 6.42 5.28
C LEU A 125 -14.11 5.33 4.36
N PRO A 126 -12.87 5.50 3.87
CA PRO A 126 -12.15 4.47 3.13
C PRO A 126 -11.70 3.30 4.01
#